data_AF-A0A1V1UBK0-F1
#
_entry.id   AF-A0A1V1UBK0-F1
#
_cell.length_a   1.000
_cell.length_b   1.000
_cell.length_c   1.000
_cell.angle_alpha   90.00
_cell.angle_beta   90.00
_cell.angle_gamma   90.00
#
_symmetry.space_group_name_H-M   'P 1'
#
loop_
_entity.id
_entity.type
_entity.pdbx_description
1 polymer ?
#
loop_
_entity_poly.entity_id
_entity_poly.type
_entity_poly.pdbx_seq_one_letter_code
_entity_poly.pdbx_strand_id
1 'polypeptide(L)'
;MAKRQWLVTGWESTQVIYECEFPLSAFSEKHIESFLKRLVYKHLSHEEIASASQERNPGEEESPLLVVSRDATSSRFCMSVGTNPHYTAQAREI
;
A
#
# COMPACT_ATOMS: atom_id res chain seq x y z
N MET A 1 3.57 -15.61 23.07
CA MET A 1 3.34 -15.41 21.62
C MET A 1 3.84 -14.02 21.28
N ALA A 2 4.78 -13.90 20.35
CA ALA A 2 5.26 -12.59 19.88
C ALA A 2 4.05 -11.80 19.36
N LYS A 3 3.89 -10.54 19.80
CA LYS A 3 2.84 -9.70 19.25
C LYS A 3 3.33 -9.25 17.88
N ARG A 4 2.45 -9.29 16.87
CA ARG A 4 2.77 -8.82 15.52
C ARG A 4 1.88 -7.63 15.19
N GLN A 5 2.44 -6.65 14.51
CA GLN A 5 1.76 -5.44 14.08
C GLN A 5 2.08 -5.11 12.63
N TRP A 6 1.10 -4.49 11.97
CA TRP A 6 1.31 -3.71 10.77
C TRP A 6 1.82 -2.33 11.17
N LEU A 7 2.97 -1.94 10.63
CA LEU A 7 3.39 -0.55 10.54
C LEU A 7 3.04 -0.04 9.15
N VAL A 8 2.16 0.96 9.07
CA VAL A 8 1.82 1.63 7.81
C VAL A 8 2.51 2.99 7.78
N THR A 9 3.29 3.24 6.75
CA THR A 9 4.03 4.51 6.59
C THR A 9 3.74 5.10 5.21
N GLY A 10 3.40 6.39 5.16
CA GLY A 10 3.26 7.16 3.93
C GLY A 10 4.44 8.09 3.72
N TRP A 11 4.91 8.16 2.48
CA TRP A 11 6.11 8.88 2.08
C TRP A 11 5.80 9.82 0.93
N GLU A 12 6.27 11.06 1.03
CA GLU A 12 6.40 11.99 -0.08
C GLU A 12 7.88 12.25 -0.30
N SER A 13 8.44 11.71 -1.39
CA SER A 13 9.88 11.59 -1.58
C SER A 13 10.53 10.86 -0.38
N THR A 14 11.35 11.54 0.41
CA THR A 14 11.99 11.02 1.62
C THR A 14 11.28 11.43 2.91
N GLN A 15 10.24 12.25 2.83
CA GLN A 15 9.51 12.76 3.98
C GLN A 15 8.39 11.81 4.39
N VAL A 16 8.32 11.46 5.68
CA VAL A 16 7.18 10.74 6.23
C VAL A 16 6.00 11.71 6.39
N ILE A 17 4.88 11.39 5.74
CA ILE A 17 3.63 12.17 5.77
C ILE A 17 2.51 11.47 6.55
N TYR A 18 2.70 10.18 6.87
CA TYR A 18 1.73 9.36 7.59
C TYR A 18 2.44 8.21 8.30
N GLU A 19 2.07 7.92 9.54
CA GLU A 19 2.53 6.72 10.24
C GLU A 19 1.44 6.22 11.19
N CYS A 20 1.15 4.91 11.14
CA CYS A 20 0.17 4.31 12.03
C CYS A 20 0.47 2.82 12.26
N GLU A 21 0.13 2.35 13.45
CA GLU A 21 0.31 0.95 13.85
C GLU A 21 -1.05 0.28 14.04
N PHE A 22 -1.18 -0.92 13.49
CA PHE A 22 -2.36 -1.75 13.67
C PHE A 22 -1.97 -3.14 14.14
N PRO A 23 -2.76 -3.78 15.03
CA PRO A 23 -2.59 -5.20 15.30
C PRO A 23 -2.64 -6.01 14.00
N LEU A 24 -1.80 -7.04 13.84
CA LEU A 24 -1.84 -7.88 12.65
C LEU A 24 -3.22 -8.56 12.47
N SER A 25 -3.94 -8.80 13.57
CA SER A 25 -5.29 -9.33 13.57
C SER A 25 -6.36 -8.36 13.03
N ALA A 26 -6.07 -7.06 12.97
CA ALA A 26 -7.03 -6.06 12.48
C ALA A 26 -7.16 -6.07 10.95
N PHE A 27 -6.11 -6.49 10.24
CA PHE A 27 -6.08 -6.52 8.77
C PHE A 27 -5.49 -7.82 8.25
N SER A 28 -6.22 -8.50 7.36
CA SER A 28 -5.62 -9.46 6.44
C SER A 28 -4.75 -8.73 5.41
N GLU A 29 -3.87 -9.46 4.73
CA GLU A 29 -3.04 -8.91 3.64
C GLU A 29 -3.86 -8.22 2.54
N LYS A 30 -5.00 -8.82 2.14
CA LYS A 30 -5.89 -8.19 1.14
C LYS A 30 -6.53 -6.90 1.68
N HIS A 31 -6.86 -6.86 2.97
CA HIS A 31 -7.44 -5.67 3.56
C HIS A 31 -6.40 -4.55 3.74
N ILE A 32 -5.16 -4.88 4.13
CA ILE A 32 -4.10 -3.86 4.22
C ILE A 32 -3.74 -3.33 2.84
N GLU A 33 -3.70 -4.18 1.81
CA GLU A 33 -3.52 -3.76 0.42
C GLU A 33 -4.59 -2.74 -0.01
N SER A 34 -5.87 -3.06 0.23
CA SER A 34 -7.00 -2.18 -0.07
C SER A 34 -6.91 -0.87 0.71
N PHE A 35 -6.43 -0.92 1.95
CA PHE A 35 -6.22 0.25 2.79
C PHE A 35 -5.13 1.16 2.22
N LEU A 36 -3.98 0.62 1.79
CA LEU A 36 -2.93 1.39 1.15
C LEU A 36 -3.41 2.07 -0.14
N LYS A 37 -4.13 1.33 -1.01
CA LYS A 37 -4.76 1.90 -2.22
C LYS A 37 -5.67 3.10 -1.88
N ARG A 38 -6.49 3.00 -0.83
CA ARG A 38 -7.35 4.09 -0.34
C ARG A 38 -6.57 5.30 0.17
N LEU A 39 -5.39 5.10 0.76
CA LEU A 39 -4.53 6.21 1.17
C LEU A 39 -3.91 6.91 -0.05
N VAL A 40 -3.46 6.16 -1.05
CA VAL A 40 -2.95 6.73 -2.31
C VAL A 40 -4.03 7.53 -3.03
N TYR A 41 -5.27 7.02 -3.08
CA TYR A 41 -6.39 7.72 -3.72
C TYR A 41 -6.65 9.13 -3.17
N LYS A 42 -6.27 9.44 -1.93
CA LYS A 42 -6.41 10.79 -1.37
C LYS A 42 -5.52 11.84 -2.06
N HIS A 43 -4.51 11.39 -2.79
CA HIS A 43 -3.51 12.25 -3.46
C HIS A 43 -3.64 12.26 -4.98
N LEU A 44 -4.54 11.44 -5.52
CA LEU A 44 -4.78 11.39 -6.96
C LEU A 44 -5.85 12.39 -7.37
N SER A 45 -5.64 13.02 -8.53
CA SER A 45 -6.67 13.79 -9.20
C SER A 45 -7.82 12.90 -9.69
N HIS A 46 -8.98 13.49 -9.97
CA HIS A 46 -10.13 12.76 -10.50
C HIS A 46 -9.81 12.02 -11.81
N GLU A 47 -8.95 12.59 -12.67
CA GLU A 47 -8.53 12.00 -13.93
C GLU A 47 -7.65 10.76 -13.70
N GLU A 48 -6.71 10.83 -12.76
CA GLU A 48 -5.86 9.70 -12.38
C GLU A 48 -6.69 8.59 -11.72
N ILE A 49 -7.66 8.94 -10.88
CA ILE A 49 -8.60 7.98 -10.30
C ILE A 49 -9.39 7.28 -11.41
N ALA A 50 -9.94 8.03 -12.37
CA ALA A 50 -10.70 7.48 -13.47
C ALA A 50 -9.84 6.54 -14.32
N SER A 51 -8.62 6.95 -14.68
CA SER A 51 -7.67 6.12 -15.43
C SER A 51 -7.27 4.85 -14.67
N ALA A 52 -7.09 4.95 -13.35
CA ALA A 52 -6.74 3.80 -12.52
C ALA A 52 -7.93 2.85 -12.24
N SER A 53 -9.17 3.33 -12.42
CA SER A 53 -10.41 2.56 -12.18
C SER A 53 -10.98 1.88 -13.42
N GLN A 54 -10.47 2.16 -14.61
CA GLN A 54 -10.97 1.55 -15.85
C GLN A 54 -10.72 0.03 -15.84
N GLU A 55 -11.78 -0.73 -16.12
CA GLU A 55 -11.68 -2.17 -16.43
C GLU A 55 -10.78 -2.33 -17.65
N ARG A 56 -9.79 -3.21 -17.51
CA ARG A 56 -8.74 -3.37 -18.52
C ARG A 56 -8.99 -4.59 -19.37
N ASN A 57 -8.58 -4.47 -20.63
CA ASN A 57 -8.53 -5.62 -21.50
C ASN A 57 -7.47 -6.61 -20.98
N PRO A 58 -7.68 -7.93 -21.18
CA PRO A 58 -6.65 -8.92 -20.88
C PRO A 58 -5.35 -8.59 -21.62
N GLY A 59 -4.28 -8.27 -20.87
CA GLY A 59 -2.96 -7.94 -21.41
C GLY A 59 -2.46 -6.51 -21.16
N GLU A 60 -3.28 -5.61 -20.61
CA GLU A 60 -2.85 -4.26 -20.25
C GLU A 60 -2.26 -4.21 -18.82
N GLU A 61 -1.05 -3.65 -18.67
CA GLU A 61 -0.31 -3.54 -17.39
C GLU A 61 -0.98 -2.57 -16.42
N GLU A 62 -1.46 -3.04 -15.25
CA GLU A 62 -2.12 -2.26 -14.16
C GLU A 62 -1.50 -0.87 -13.92
N SER A 63 -2.32 0.14 -13.61
CA SER A 63 -1.84 1.53 -13.43
C SER A 63 -0.75 1.55 -12.37
N PRO A 64 0.46 2.08 -12.66
CA PRO A 64 1.56 2.08 -11.71
C PRO A 64 1.22 2.82 -10.40
N LEU A 65 0.19 3.66 -10.42
CA LEU A 65 -0.32 4.38 -9.25
C LEU A 65 -0.96 3.46 -8.19
N LEU A 66 -1.47 2.29 -8.58
CA LEU A 66 -2.15 1.35 -7.67
C LEU A 66 -1.59 -0.06 -7.70
N VAL A 67 -0.56 -0.31 -8.51
CA VAL A 67 0.18 -1.59 -8.48
C VAL A 67 0.74 -1.80 -7.09
N VAL A 68 0.48 -2.98 -6.55
CA VAL A 68 0.97 -3.38 -5.24
C VAL A 68 2.26 -4.15 -5.45
N SER A 69 3.36 -3.54 -5.05
CA SER A 69 4.65 -4.22 -5.02
C SER A 69 4.77 -4.98 -3.71
N ARG A 70 5.06 -6.28 -3.80
CA ARG A 70 5.32 -7.13 -2.64
C ARG A 70 6.79 -7.52 -2.67
N ASP A 71 7.50 -7.23 -1.60
CA ASP A 71 8.88 -7.70 -1.48
C ASP A 71 8.88 -9.16 -1.01
N ALA A 72 9.10 -10.08 -1.95
CA ALA A 72 9.19 -11.51 -1.68
C ALA A 72 10.52 -11.94 -1.03
N THR A 73 11.51 -11.04 -0.97
CA THR A 73 12.88 -11.31 -0.53
C THR A 73 13.05 -11.08 0.98
N SER A 74 12.19 -10.25 1.56
CA SER A 74 12.19 -9.95 2.99
C SER A 74 11.42 -11.03 3.76
N SER A 75 12.02 -11.58 4.82
CA SER A 75 11.32 -12.45 5.79
C SER A 75 10.18 -11.74 6.53
N ARG A 76 10.06 -10.42 6.35
CA ARG A 76 8.99 -9.57 6.85
C ARG A 76 8.05 -9.23 5.69
N PHE A 77 6.76 -9.47 5.88
CA PHE A 77 5.74 -9.09 4.92
C PHE A 77 5.80 -7.59 4.67
N CYS A 78 6.24 -7.17 3.47
CA CYS A 78 6.37 -5.77 3.08
C CYS A 78 5.60 -5.54 1.78
N MET A 79 4.67 -4.59 1.82
CA MET A 79 3.91 -4.14 0.66
C MET A 79 4.14 -2.65 0.43
N SER A 80 4.15 -2.22 -0.82
CA SER A 80 4.11 -0.81 -1.18
C SER A 80 3.11 -0.54 -2.30
N VAL A 81 2.49 0.65 -2.28
CA VAL A 81 1.52 1.12 -3.29
C VAL A 81 1.77 2.60 -3.56
N GLY A 82 1.67 2.99 -4.82
CA GLY A 82 1.88 4.37 -5.27
C GLY A 82 3.32 4.64 -5.69
N THR A 83 3.52 5.74 -6.40
CA THR A 83 4.82 6.17 -6.94
C THR A 83 5.39 7.33 -6.12
N ASN A 84 4.61 8.40 -5.93
CA ASN A 84 4.90 9.51 -5.02
C ASN A 84 3.66 10.45 -4.92
N PRO A 85 2.99 10.60 -3.75
CA PRO A 85 3.23 9.90 -2.50
C PRO A 85 3.03 8.38 -2.62
N HIS A 86 3.78 7.62 -1.85
CA HIS A 86 3.63 6.16 -1.77
C HIS A 86 3.44 5.70 -0.33
N TYR A 87 2.77 4.58 -0.15
CA TYR A 87 2.47 4.01 1.15
C TYR A 87 3.02 2.60 1.26
N THR A 88 3.60 2.27 2.41
CA THR A 88 4.13 0.95 2.71
C THR A 88 3.42 0.35 3.92
N ALA A 89 3.33 -0.98 3.96
CA ALA A 89 2.91 -1.74 5.13
C ALA A 89 3.94 -2.82 5.43
N GLN A 90 4.38 -2.89 6.69
CA GLN A 90 5.35 -3.88 7.16
C GLN A 90 4.79 -4.66 8.35
N ALA A 91 4.82 -6.00 8.27
CA ALA A 91 4.56 -6.86 9.41
C ALA A 91 5.83 -6.99 10.26
N ARG A 92 5.79 -6.51 11.50
CA ARG A 92 6.90 -6.62 12.46
C ARG A 92 6.48 -7.29 13.76
N GLU A 93 7.43 -7.96 14.41
CA GLU A 93 7.27 -8.48 15.77
C GLU A 93 7.59 -7.39 16.79
N ILE A 94 6.81 -7.34 17.87
CA ILE A 94 7.01 -6.51 19.06
C ILE A 94 7.42 -7.40 20.24
#